data_AF-A0A940LEU1-F1
#
_entry.id   AF-A0A940LEU1-F1
#
_cell.length_a   1.000
_cell.length_b   1.000
_cell.length_c   1.000
_cell.angle_alpha   90.00
_cell.angle_beta   90.00
_cell.angle_gamma   90.00
#
_symmetry.space_group_name_H-M   'P 1'
#
loop_
_entity.id
_entity.type
_entity.pdbx_description
1 polymer ?
#
loop_
_entity_poly.entity_id
_entity_poly.type
_entity_poly.pdbx_seq_one_letter_code
_entity_poly.pdbx_strand_id
1 'polypeptide(L)'
;MWEPYKKGFKAYLQLERSLSGNSIEAYLSDIEKLTTYLQAQGDLKNPSEVNLPDLQKFVQWVAELGMSATSQARIISGIRTFYKYCLLEDISPVDPTALLEAP
;
A
#
# COMPACT_ATOMS: atom_id res chain seq x y z
N MET A 1 -7.73 -10.36 -0.16
CA MET A 1 -6.26 -10.64 -0.03
C MET A 1 -5.72 -9.78 1.11
N TRP A 2 -4.71 -10.24 1.85
CA TRP A 2 -4.05 -9.50 2.97
C TRP A 2 -4.94 -9.05 4.14
N GLU A 3 -6.09 -9.71 4.38
CA GLU A 3 -7.02 -9.32 5.45
C GLU A 3 -6.38 -9.17 6.85
N PRO A 4 -5.50 -10.07 7.30
CA PRO A 4 -4.85 -9.90 8.61
C PRO A 4 -4.00 -8.63 8.68
N TYR A 5 -3.23 -8.34 7.62
CA TYR A 5 -2.36 -7.17 7.55
C TYR A 5 -3.15 -5.86 7.48
N LYS A 6 -4.26 -5.83 6.72
CA LYS A 6 -5.15 -4.67 6.66
C LYS A 6 -5.81 -4.38 8.01
N LYS A 7 -6.21 -5.42 8.75
CA LYS A 7 -6.75 -5.28 10.11
C LYS A 7 -5.71 -4.74 11.10
N GLY A 8 -4.49 -5.26 11.07
CA GLY A 8 -3.39 -4.75 11.89
C GLY A 8 -3.05 -3.30 11.56
N PHE A 9 -2.95 -2.97 10.26
CA PHE A 9 -2.69 -1.60 9.81
C PHE A 9 -3.80 -0.63 10.22
N LYS A 10 -5.08 -1.06 10.14
CA LYS A 10 -6.21 -0.27 10.64
C LYS A 10 -6.06 0.06 12.14
N ALA A 11 -5.71 -0.95 12.95
CA ALA A 11 -5.50 -0.76 14.38
C ALA A 11 -4.34 0.20 14.65
N TYR A 12 -3.22 0.04 13.94
CA TYR A 12 -2.09 0.98 14.00
C TYR A 12 -2.50 2.42 13.66
N LEU A 13 -3.22 2.63 12.55
CA LEU A 13 -3.66 3.97 12.17
C LEU A 13 -4.63 4.61 13.19
N GLN A 14 -5.44 3.78 13.85
CA GLN A 14 -6.40 4.23 14.84
C GLN A 14 -5.76 4.53 16.20
N LEU A 15 -4.94 3.61 16.71
CA LEU A 15 -4.42 3.65 18.08
C LEU A 15 -3.12 4.45 18.17
N GLU A 16 -2.15 4.13 17.31
CA GLU A 16 -0.81 4.73 17.33
C GLU A 16 -0.79 6.10 16.64
N ARG A 17 -1.54 6.23 15.54
CA ARG A 17 -1.58 7.46 14.73
C ARG A 17 -2.76 8.38 15.02
N SER A 18 -3.75 7.92 15.80
CA SER A 18 -4.95 8.69 16.18
C SER A 18 -5.67 9.35 14.98
N LEU A 19 -5.70 8.68 13.83
CA LEU A 19 -6.33 9.23 12.63
C LEU A 19 -7.86 9.13 12.68
N SER A 20 -8.53 10.05 12.00
CA SER A 20 -9.98 10.01 11.82
C SER A 20 -10.41 8.81 10.95
N GLY A 21 -11.65 8.34 11.11
CA GLY A 21 -12.21 7.23 10.34
C GLY A 21 -12.06 7.40 8.83
N ASN A 22 -12.38 8.58 8.29
CA ASN A 22 -12.23 8.89 6.88
C ASN A 22 -10.77 8.78 6.40
N SER A 23 -9.82 9.20 7.22
CA SER A 23 -8.39 9.09 6.88
C SER A 23 -7.98 7.61 6.84
N ILE A 24 -8.40 6.83 7.83
CA ILE A 24 -8.13 5.39 7.90
C ILE A 24 -8.70 4.67 6.67
N GLU A 25 -9.94 4.96 6.30
CA GLU A 25 -10.56 4.38 5.10
C GLU A 25 -9.82 4.74 3.82
N ALA A 26 -9.32 5.98 3.70
CA ALA A 26 -8.52 6.39 2.56
C ALA A 26 -7.21 5.58 2.43
N TYR A 27 -6.51 5.34 3.56
CA TYR A 27 -5.32 4.47 3.59
C TYR A 27 -5.66 3.02 3.24
N LEU A 28 -6.72 2.45 3.83
CA LEU A 28 -7.14 1.08 3.53
C LEU A 28 -7.54 0.92 2.05
N SER A 29 -8.20 1.92 1.47
CA SER A 29 -8.54 1.95 0.04
C SER A 29 -7.30 1.97 -0.87
N ASP A 30 -6.17 2.51 -0.42
CA ASP A 30 -4.92 2.45 -1.18
C ASP A 30 -4.33 1.03 -1.18
N ILE A 31 -4.35 0.38 -0.03
CA ILE A 31 -3.87 -1.00 0.09
C ILE A 31 -4.77 -1.96 -0.67
N GLU A 32 -6.08 -1.69 -0.70
CA GLU A 32 -7.02 -2.46 -1.51
C GLU A 32 -6.71 -2.38 -3.01
N LYS A 33 -6.31 -1.21 -3.53
CA LYS A 33 -5.91 -1.08 -4.94
C LYS A 33 -4.68 -1.91 -5.26
N LEU A 34 -3.67 -1.89 -4.38
CA LEU A 34 -2.47 -2.72 -4.56
C LEU A 34 -2.82 -4.20 -4.55
N THR A 35 -3.62 -4.67 -3.58
CA THR A 35 -4.01 -6.08 -3.53
C THR A 35 -4.87 -6.48 -4.73
N THR A 36 -5.76 -5.61 -5.18
CA THR A 36 -6.58 -5.83 -6.39
C THR A 36 -5.69 -5.98 -7.62
N TYR A 37 -4.68 -5.12 -7.77
CA TYR A 37 -3.71 -5.21 -8.86
C TYR A 37 -2.95 -6.54 -8.83
N LEU A 38 -2.38 -6.93 -7.68
CA LEU A 38 -1.62 -8.18 -7.53
C LEU A 38 -2.50 -9.39 -7.88
N GLN A 39 -3.73 -9.44 -7.36
CA GLN A 39 -4.69 -10.51 -7.68
C GLN A 39 -5.03 -10.57 -9.17
N ALA A 40 -5.19 -9.41 -9.84
CA ALA A 40 -5.46 -9.36 -11.27
C ALA A 40 -4.29 -9.90 -12.12
N GLN A 41 -3.05 -9.82 -11.63
CA GLN A 41 -1.87 -10.42 -12.26
C GLN A 41 -1.69 -11.91 -11.92
N GLY A 42 -2.59 -12.50 -11.12
CA GLY A 42 -2.43 -13.85 -10.59
C GLY A 42 -1.31 -13.96 -9.54
N ASP A 43 -0.84 -12.82 -9.04
CA ASP A 43 0.24 -12.74 -8.06
C ASP A 43 -0.35 -12.75 -6.64
N LEU A 44 -0.12 -13.85 -5.91
CA LEU A 44 -0.64 -14.04 -4.55
C LEU A 44 0.39 -13.76 -3.46
N LYS A 45 1.41 -12.96 -3.75
CA LYS A 45 2.44 -12.53 -2.78
C LYS A 45 1.84 -11.96 -1.50
N ASN A 46 2.49 -12.26 -0.39
CA ASN A 46 2.32 -11.57 0.89
C ASN A 46 3.12 -10.25 0.90
N PRO A 47 2.88 -9.34 1.85
CA PRO A 47 3.60 -8.06 1.90
C PRO A 47 5.13 -8.22 1.94
N SER A 48 5.66 -9.25 2.59
CA SER A 48 7.11 -9.54 2.66
C SER A 48 7.74 -9.96 1.33
N GLU A 49 6.93 -10.37 0.36
CA GLU A 49 7.39 -10.91 -0.93
C GLU A 49 7.31 -9.86 -2.05
N VAL A 50 6.61 -8.75 -1.82
CA VAL A 50 6.50 -7.64 -2.77
C VAL A 50 7.82 -6.90 -2.85
N ASN A 51 8.28 -6.65 -4.07
CA ASN A 51 9.52 -5.94 -4.35
C ASN A 51 9.27 -4.64 -5.13
N LEU A 52 10.33 -3.85 -5.31
CA LEU A 52 10.27 -2.58 -6.04
C LEU A 52 9.71 -2.73 -7.48
N PRO A 53 10.16 -3.71 -8.31
CA PRO A 53 9.57 -3.94 -9.63
C PRO A 53 8.04 -4.16 -9.62
N ASP A 54 7.50 -4.87 -8.62
CA ASP A 54 6.06 -5.06 -8.50
C ASP A 54 5.34 -3.72 -8.28
N LEU A 55 5.89 -2.88 -7.40
CA LEU A 55 5.34 -1.55 -7.11
C LEU A 55 5.46 -0.58 -8.28
N GLN A 56 6.55 -0.65 -9.05
CA GLN A 56 6.71 0.16 -10.26
C GLN A 56 5.64 -0.18 -11.31
N LYS A 57 5.38 -1.47 -11.53
CA LYS A 57 4.31 -1.90 -12.43
C LYS A 57 2.92 -1.53 -11.90
N PHE A 58 2.72 -1.59 -10.58
CA PHE A 58 1.50 -1.08 -9.96
C PHE A 58 1.30 0.41 -10.23
N VAL A 59 2.33 1.25 -10.05
CA VAL A 59 2.25 2.70 -10.33
C VAL A 59 1.91 2.96 -11.80
N GLN A 60 2.55 2.23 -12.73
CA GLN A 60 2.21 2.30 -14.15
C GLN A 60 0.74 1.93 -14.39
N TRP A 61 0.26 0.85 -13.80
CA TRP A 61 -1.14 0.42 -13.90
C TRP A 61 -2.10 1.50 -13.38
N VAL A 62 -1.81 2.13 -12.24
CA VAL A 62 -2.62 3.24 -11.72
C VAL A 62 -2.65 4.43 -12.69
N ALA A 63 -1.54 4.75 -13.35
CA ALA A 63 -1.48 5.80 -14.37
C ALA A 63 -2.34 5.46 -15.60
N GLU A 64 -2.32 4.19 -16.03
CA GLU A 64 -3.13 3.69 -17.15
C GLU A 64 -4.64 3.72 -16.88
N LEU A 65 -5.06 3.72 -15.61
CA LEU A 65 -6.47 3.93 -15.22
C LEU A 65 -6.95 5.39 -15.40
N GLY A 66 -6.08 6.31 -15.81
CA GLY A 66 -6.43 7.72 -16.03
C GLY A 66 -6.58 8.53 -14.73
N MET A 67 -6.00 8.05 -13.63
CA MET A 67 -6.05 8.75 -12.34
C MET A 67 -5.19 10.03 -12.38
N SER A 68 -5.65 11.10 -11.73
CA SER A 68 -4.87 12.35 -11.64
C SER A 68 -3.55 12.13 -10.89
N ALA A 69 -2.52 12.93 -11.22
CA ALA A 69 -1.22 12.90 -10.53
C ALA A 69 -1.37 13.02 -9.00
N THR A 70 -2.26 13.89 -8.52
CA THR A 70 -2.60 14.02 -7.09
C THR A 70 -3.10 12.71 -6.49
N SER A 71 -3.95 11.97 -7.21
CA SER A 71 -4.50 10.70 -6.74
C SER A 71 -3.44 9.61 -6.74
N GLN A 72 -2.56 9.58 -7.75
CA GLN A 72 -1.42 8.67 -7.82
C GLN A 72 -0.45 8.91 -6.65
N ALA A 73 -0.05 10.16 -6.43
CA ALA A 73 0.81 10.54 -5.30
C ALA A 73 0.19 10.16 -3.95
N ARG A 74 -1.12 10.34 -3.79
CA ARG A 74 -1.86 9.92 -2.58
C ARG A 74 -1.78 8.41 -2.37
N ILE A 75 -2.04 7.61 -3.42
CA ILE A 75 -1.96 6.15 -3.35
C ILE A 75 -0.55 5.71 -2.96
N ILE A 76 0.48 6.26 -3.60
CA ILE A 76 1.88 5.95 -3.31
C ILE A 76 2.22 6.29 -1.86
N SER A 77 1.76 7.44 -1.36
CA SER A 77 1.92 7.82 0.06
C SER A 77 1.21 6.84 1.01
N GLY A 78 0.04 6.34 0.62
CA GLY A 78 -0.68 5.30 1.37
C GLY A 78 0.13 4.01 1.49
N ILE A 79 0.70 3.54 0.36
CA ILE A 79 1.52 2.33 0.29
C ILE A 79 2.82 2.50 1.09
N ARG A 80 3.52 3.64 0.97
CA ARG A 80 4.69 3.96 1.81
C ARG A 80 4.38 3.89 3.30
N THR A 81 3.21 4.41 3.70
CA THR A 81 2.80 4.38 5.11
C THR A 81 2.52 2.95 5.59
N PHE A 82 1.93 2.12 4.74
CA PHE A 82 1.73 0.70 5.02
C PHE A 82 3.05 -0.06 5.17
N TYR A 83 4.02 0.14 4.28
CA TYR A 83 5.32 -0.57 4.41
C TYR A 83 6.16 -0.09 5.58
N LYS A 84 6.02 1.16 6.02
CA LYS A 84 6.55 1.61 7.32
C LYS A 84 5.94 0.86 8.50
N TYR A 85 4.61 0.64 8.46
CA TYR A 85 3.93 -0.21 9.43
C TYR A 85 4.42 -1.67 9.34
N CYS A 86 4.59 -2.22 8.14
CA CYS A 86 5.09 -3.59 7.97
C CYS A 86 6.51 -3.77 8.50
N LEU A 87 7.38 -2.76 8.38
CA LEU A 87 8.69 -2.78 9.02
C LEU A 87 8.60 -2.73 10.55
N LEU A 88 7.72 -1.89 11.09
CA LEU A 88 7.54 -1.73 12.53
C LEU A 88 7.07 -3.04 13.20
N GLU A 89 6.22 -3.79 12.52
CA GLU A 89 5.62 -5.05 13.02
C GLU A 89 6.37 -6.31 12.56
N ASP A 90 7.59 -6.19 12.01
CA ASP A 90 8.37 -7.31 11.46
C ASP A 90 7.61 -8.15 10.39
N ILE A 91 6.63 -7.56 9.72
CA ILE A 91 5.85 -8.19 8.64
C ILE A 91 6.68 -8.25 7.35
N SER A 92 7.47 -7.21 7.07
CA SER A 92 8.39 -7.15 5.93
C SER A 92 9.80 -6.86 6.44
N PRO A 93 10.83 -7.58 5.97
CA PRO A 93 12.21 -7.34 6.40
C PRO A 93 12.81 -6.06 5.79
N VAL A 94 12.21 -5.55 4.72
CA VAL A 94 12.68 -4.37 3.98
C VAL A 94 11.50 -3.49 3.56
N ASP A 95 11.78 -2.22 3.27
CA ASP A 95 10.82 -1.32 2.65
C ASP A 95 10.95 -1.36 1.11
N PRO A 96 10.05 -2.05 0.37
CA PRO A 96 10.09 -2.06 -1.09
C PRO A 96 9.74 -0.71 -1.71
N THR A 97 9.19 0.23 -0.93
CA THR A 97 8.79 1.56 -1.39
C THR A 97 9.92 2.59 -1.33
N ALA A 98 11.08 2.22 -0.74
CA ALA A 98 12.19 3.14 -0.47
C ALA A 98 12.71 3.88 -1.73
N LEU A 99 12.69 3.20 -2.88
CA LEU A 99 13.12 3.75 -4.18
C LEU A 99 11.96 3.96 -5.15
N LEU A 100 10.71 3.93 -4.65
CA LEU A 100 9.54 4.16 -5.47
C LEU A 100 9.36 5.67 -5.70
N GLU A 101 9.35 6.12 -6.95
CA GLU A 101 9.12 7.53 -7.29
C GLU A 101 7.62 7.84 -7.33
N ALA A 102 7.26 9.07 -6.96
CA ALA A 102 5.91 9.60 -7.13
C ALA A 102 5.88 10.53 -8.36
N PRO A 103 4.82 10.46 -9.18
CA PRO A 103 4.66 11.29 -10.38
C PRO A 103 4.38 12.76 -10.06
#